data_AF-D9QN29-F1
#
_entry.id   AF-D9QN29-F1
#
_cell.length_a   1.000
_cell.length_b   1.000
_cell.length_c   1.000
_cell.angle_alpha   90.00
_cell.angle_beta   90.00
_cell.angle_gamma   90.00
#
_symmetry.space_group_name_H-M   'P 1'
#
loop_
_entity.id
_entity.type
_entity.pdbx_description
1 polymer ?
#
loop_
_entity_poly.entity_id
_entity_poly.type
_entity_poly.pdbx_seq_one_letter_code
_entity_poly.pdbx_strand_id
1 'polypeptide(L)'
;MPAVFRTLSDPANYREVATLWLALSTFLAVGGVCVGSLAVLFAQDAFRNGEMSGAWYWTVTLGYVGLVISPIMAWVLHARRRYWAAMVAAAWPVACLVLTWSQVAR
;
A
#
# COMPACT_ATOMS: atom_id res chain seq x y z
N MET A 1 18.70 18.00 -14.88
CA MET A 1 17.51 17.24 -14.43
C MET A 1 17.63 15.81 -14.94
N PRO A 2 17.49 14.78 -14.09
CA PRO A 2 17.57 13.38 -14.51
C PRO A 2 16.51 13.08 -15.59
N ALA A 3 16.85 12.22 -16.56
CA ALA A 3 15.99 11.91 -17.72
C ALA A 3 14.56 11.45 -17.34
N VAL A 4 14.41 10.81 -16.17
CA VAL A 4 13.13 10.37 -15.59
C VAL A 4 12.18 11.54 -15.31
N PHE A 5 12.69 12.71 -14.93
CA PHE A 5 11.84 13.89 -14.69
C PHE A 5 11.40 14.58 -15.99
N ARG A 6 12.12 14.35 -17.10
CA ARG A 6 11.78 14.86 -18.43
C ARG A 6 10.68 14.05 -19.12
N THR A 7 10.55 12.76 -18.81
CA THR A 7 9.43 11.94 -19.30
C THR A 7 8.13 12.22 -18.55
N LEU A 8 8.20 12.71 -17.30
CA LEU A 8 7.03 13.09 -16.50
C LEU A 8 6.46 14.48 -16.85
N SER A 9 7.12 15.26 -17.71
CA SER A 9 6.60 16.57 -18.14
C SER A 9 5.54 16.48 -19.22
N ASP A 10 5.43 15.34 -19.92
CA ASP A 10 4.36 15.10 -20.89
C ASP A 10 3.12 14.54 -20.16
N PRO A 11 1.98 15.25 -20.15
CA PRO A 11 0.80 14.84 -19.39
C PRO A 11 0.22 13.49 -19.84
N ALA A 12 0.42 13.08 -21.10
CA ALA A 12 -0.03 11.76 -21.57
C ALA A 12 0.80 10.64 -20.95
N ASN A 13 2.13 10.79 -20.97
CA ASN A 13 3.09 9.82 -20.44
C ASN A 13 2.99 9.74 -18.90
N TYR A 14 2.77 10.88 -18.24
CA TYR A 14 2.56 10.96 -16.80
C TYR A 14 1.32 10.17 -16.33
N ARG A 15 0.23 10.24 -17.09
CA ARG A 15 -1.00 9.50 -16.80
C ARG A 15 -0.79 7.99 -16.95
N GLU A 16 -0.06 7.57 -17.97
CA GLU A 16 0.24 6.15 -18.21
C GLU A 16 1.10 5.57 -17.08
N VAL A 17 2.18 6.25 -16.71
CA VAL A 17 3.04 5.88 -15.57
C VAL A 17 2.24 5.82 -14.27
N ALA A 18 1.40 6.83 -13.99
CA ALA A 18 0.55 6.81 -12.79
C ALA A 18 -0.42 5.61 -12.79
N THR A 19 -0.97 5.26 -13.95
CA THR A 19 -1.91 4.12 -14.06
C THR A 19 -1.20 2.79 -13.82
N LEU A 20 -0.02 2.58 -14.40
CA LEU A 20 0.80 1.40 -14.16
C LEU A 20 1.22 1.28 -12.69
N TRP A 21 1.62 2.40 -12.08
CA TRP A 21 1.94 2.45 -10.65
C TRP A 21 0.76 2.07 -9.75
N LEU A 22 -0.43 2.61 -10.04
CA LEU A 22 -1.65 2.26 -9.33
C LEU A 22 -2.02 0.79 -9.51
N ALA A 23 -1.89 0.24 -10.71
CA ALA A 23 -2.16 -1.16 -10.99
C ALA A 23 -1.24 -2.10 -10.19
N LEU A 24 0.08 -1.83 -10.20
CA LEU A 24 1.06 -2.57 -9.40
C LEU A 24 0.74 -2.48 -7.90
N SER A 25 0.47 -1.28 -7.41
CA SER A 25 0.17 -1.05 -5.99
C SER A 25 -1.13 -1.75 -5.57
N THR A 26 -2.14 -1.78 -6.45
CA THR A 26 -3.40 -2.50 -6.22
C THR A 26 -3.16 -4.01 -6.18
N PHE A 27 -2.35 -4.54 -7.10
CA PHE A 27 -2.00 -5.96 -7.11
C PHE A 27 -1.29 -6.38 -5.82
N LEU A 28 -0.31 -5.59 -5.37
CA LEU A 28 0.38 -5.79 -4.10
C LEU A 28 -0.56 -5.68 -2.90
N ALA A 29 -1.49 -4.72 -2.94
CA ALA A 29 -2.51 -4.59 -1.90
C ALA A 29 -3.42 -5.82 -1.84
N VAL A 30 -3.88 -6.34 -2.97
CA VAL A 30 -4.72 -7.56 -3.00
C VAL A 30 -3.96 -8.75 -2.42
N GLY A 31 -2.71 -8.97 -2.86
CA GLY A 31 -1.88 -10.04 -2.29
C GLY A 31 -1.63 -9.86 -0.79
N GLY A 32 -1.32 -8.63 -0.38
CA GLY A 32 -1.10 -8.27 1.03
C GLY A 32 -2.37 -8.35 1.89
N VAL A 33 -3.55 -8.10 1.34
CA VAL A 33 -4.84 -8.27 2.02
C VAL A 33 -5.10 -9.74 2.29
N CYS A 34 -4.89 -10.61 1.30
CA CYS A 34 -5.08 -12.06 1.46
C CYS A 34 -4.22 -12.59 2.62
N VAL A 35 -2.93 -12.26 2.65
CA VAL A 35 -2.01 -12.72 3.71
C VAL A 35 -2.25 -11.97 5.03
N GLY A 36 -2.44 -10.66 4.96
CA GLY A 36 -2.60 -9.79 6.13
C GLY A 36 -3.88 -10.05 6.91
N SER A 37 -4.93 -10.57 6.27
CA SER A 37 -6.17 -10.95 6.95
C SER A 37 -5.93 -12.02 8.02
N LEU A 38 -5.06 -13.00 7.74
CA LEU A 38 -4.64 -14.01 8.72
C LEU A 38 -3.84 -13.39 9.86
N ALA A 39 -2.94 -12.44 9.55
CA ALA A 39 -2.16 -11.75 10.58
C ALA A 39 -3.06 -10.95 11.54
N VAL A 40 -4.12 -10.31 11.04
CA VAL A 40 -5.11 -9.61 11.90
C VAL A 40 -5.90 -10.60 12.75
N LEU A 41 -6.30 -11.76 12.19
CA LEU A 41 -6.99 -12.80 12.96
C LEU A 41 -6.11 -13.35 14.09
N PHE A 42 -4.84 -13.65 13.81
CA PHE A 42 -3.89 -14.09 14.84
C PHE A 42 -3.60 -13.02 15.89
N ALA A 43 -3.44 -11.76 15.47
CA ALA A 43 -3.24 -10.64 16.41
C ALA A 43 -4.48 -10.44 17.30
N GLN A 44 -5.69 -10.62 16.76
CA GLN A 44 -6.93 -10.54 17.54
C GLN A 44 -7.03 -11.68 18.56
N ASP A 45 -6.66 -12.89 18.18
CA ASP A 45 -6.65 -14.05 19.08
C ASP A 45 -5.63 -13.85 20.21
N ALA A 46 -4.39 -13.49 19.86
CA ALA A 46 -3.33 -13.19 20.83
C ALA A 46 -3.72 -12.04 21.78
N PHE A 47 -4.41 -11.00 21.29
CA PHE A 47 -4.92 -9.93 22.13
C PHE A 47 -5.99 -10.42 23.12
N ARG A 48 -6.92 -11.28 22.67
CA ARG A 48 -7.96 -11.86 23.52
C ARG A 48 -7.41 -12.78 24.59
N ASN A 49 -6.35 -13.52 24.26
CA ASN A 49 -5.66 -14.43 25.19
C ASN A 49 -4.69 -13.69 26.13
N GLY A 50 -4.53 -12.36 25.99
CA GLY A 50 -3.64 -11.54 26.82
C GLY A 50 -2.16 -11.67 26.46
N GLU A 51 -1.83 -12.32 25.34
CA GLU A 51 -0.46 -12.54 24.85
C GLU A 51 0.08 -11.33 24.09
N MET A 52 -0.80 -10.43 23.65
CA MET A 52 -0.46 -9.23 22.90
C MET A 52 -1.03 -7.98 23.57
N SER A 53 -0.22 -6.92 23.70
CA SER A 53 -0.72 -5.63 24.19
C SER A 53 -1.66 -4.97 23.18
N GLY A 54 -2.61 -4.16 23.65
CA GLY A 54 -3.53 -3.42 22.78
C GLY A 54 -2.82 -2.49 21.78
N ALA A 55 -1.70 -1.88 22.16
CA ALA A 55 -0.92 -1.03 21.26
C ALA A 55 -0.35 -1.81 20.07
N TRP A 56 0.14 -3.02 20.31
CA TRP A 56 0.65 -3.91 19.27
C TRP A 56 -0.47 -4.41 18.36
N TYR A 57 -1.61 -4.82 18.92
CA TYR A 57 -2.80 -5.19 18.15
C TYR A 57 -3.21 -4.07 17.19
N TRP A 58 -3.39 -2.84 17.70
CA TRP A 58 -3.78 -1.70 16.87
C TRP A 58 -2.75 -1.36 15.79
N THR A 59 -1.45 -1.55 16.04
CA THR A 59 -0.42 -1.34 15.04
C THR A 59 -0.59 -2.30 13.85
N VAL A 60 -0.85 -3.58 14.11
CA VAL A 60 -1.10 -4.59 13.08
C VAL A 60 -2.40 -4.29 12.33
N THR A 61 -3.48 -3.99 13.05
CA THR A 61 -4.78 -3.70 12.46
C THR A 61 -4.77 -2.42 11.61
N LEU A 62 -4.16 -1.33 12.09
CA LEU A 62 -4.06 -0.08 11.34
C LEU A 62 -3.17 -0.21 10.10
N GLY A 63 -2.07 -0.97 10.20
CA GLY A 63 -1.24 -1.29 9.04
C GLY A 63 -2.04 -2.00 7.94
N TYR A 64 -2.84 -3.00 8.33
CA TYR A 64 -3.74 -3.71 7.43
C TYR A 64 -4.83 -2.80 6.84
N VAL A 65 -5.47 -1.96 7.65
CA VAL A 65 -6.47 -0.98 7.20
C VAL A 65 -5.88 -0.01 6.17
N GLY A 66 -4.66 0.48 6.39
CA GLY A 66 -3.95 1.32 5.43
C GLY A 66 -3.71 0.60 4.09
N LEU A 67 -3.41 -0.69 4.13
CA LEU A 67 -3.20 -1.53 2.95
C LEU A 67 -4.49 -1.70 2.13
N VAL A 68 -5.65 -1.75 2.78
CA VAL A 68 -6.97 -1.79 2.12
C VAL A 68 -7.42 -0.43 1.58
N ILE A 69 -7.21 0.65 2.34
CA ILE A 69 -7.74 1.99 1.99
C ILE A 69 -6.88 2.68 0.93
N SER A 70 -5.55 2.46 0.95
CA SER A 70 -4.63 3.19 0.06
C SER A 70 -4.92 3.02 -1.45
N PRO A 71 -5.28 1.84 -1.99
CA PRO A 71 -5.58 1.68 -3.41
C PRO A 71 -6.88 2.39 -3.77
N ILE A 72 -7.90 2.31 -2.90
CA ILE A 72 -9.19 2.99 -3.08
C ILE A 72 -8.97 4.50 -3.18
N MET A 73 -8.21 5.06 -2.23
CA MET A 73 -7.90 6.49 -2.21
C MET A 73 -7.07 6.90 -3.45
N ALA A 74 -6.11 6.07 -3.86
CA ALA A 74 -5.30 6.33 -5.05
C ALA A 74 -6.15 6.37 -6.32
N TRP A 75 -7.05 5.40 -6.52
CA TRP A 75 -7.96 5.37 -7.67
C TRP A 75 -8.91 6.56 -7.69
N VAL A 76 -9.43 6.98 -6.53
CA VAL A 76 -10.26 8.21 -6.43
C VAL A 76 -9.48 9.45 -6.82
N LEU A 77 -8.23 9.58 -6.37
CA LEU A 77 -7.36 10.71 -6.70
C LEU A 77 -6.96 10.71 -8.19
N HIS A 78 -6.73 9.53 -8.76
CA HIS A 78 -6.44 9.36 -10.19
C HIS A 78 -7.64 9.76 -11.05
N ALA A 79 -8.86 9.33 -10.69
CA ALA A 79 -10.10 9.73 -11.36
C ALA A 79 -10.31 11.25 -11.33
N ARG A 80 -9.89 11.91 -10.25
CA ARG A 80 -9.89 13.38 -10.11
C ARG A 80 -8.72 14.08 -10.81
N ARG A 81 -7.95 13.36 -11.65
CA ARG A 81 -6.75 13.86 -12.36
C ARG A 81 -5.65 14.40 -11.44
N ARG A 82 -5.66 14.03 -10.14
CA ARG A 82 -4.62 14.39 -9.17
C ARG A 82 -3.55 13.30 -9.14
N TYR A 83 -2.89 13.06 -10.28
CA TYR A 83 -2.02 11.91 -10.49
C TYR A 83 -0.84 11.84 -9.51
N TRP A 84 -0.24 12.98 -9.14
CA TRP A 84 0.82 13.01 -8.11
C TRP A 84 0.33 12.48 -6.76
N ALA A 85 -0.81 13.01 -6.29
CA ALA A 85 -1.41 12.57 -5.03
C ALA A 85 -1.85 11.10 -5.10
N ALA A 86 -2.33 10.64 -6.27
CA ALA A 86 -2.67 9.25 -6.50
C ALA A 86 -1.45 8.33 -6.39
N MET A 87 -0.30 8.73 -6.95
CA MET A 87 0.94 7.95 -6.84
C MET A 87 1.45 7.88 -5.41
N VAL A 88 1.39 9.00 -4.67
CA VAL A 88 1.78 9.03 -3.25
C VAL A 88 0.86 8.15 -2.41
N ALA A 89 -0.46 8.24 -2.60
CA ALA A 89 -1.42 7.39 -1.89
C ALA A 89 -1.20 5.91 -2.20
N ALA A 90 -0.91 5.56 -3.46
CA ALA A 90 -0.62 4.20 -3.89
C ALA A 90 0.74 3.67 -3.39
N ALA A 91 1.62 4.48 -2.80
CA ALA A 91 2.94 4.02 -2.39
C ALA A 91 2.92 3.11 -1.15
N TRP A 92 1.84 3.11 -0.37
CA TRP A 92 1.76 2.38 0.90
C TRP A 92 1.96 0.85 0.75
N PRO A 93 1.26 0.13 -0.16
CA PRO A 93 1.47 -1.31 -0.34
C PRO A 93 2.89 -1.64 -0.82
N VAL A 94 3.49 -0.76 -1.63
CA VAL A 94 4.88 -0.90 -2.08
C VAL A 94 5.85 -0.73 -0.91
N ALA A 95 5.64 0.26 -0.05
CA ALA A 95 6.44 0.47 1.15
C ALA A 95 6.33 -0.72 2.11
N CYS A 96 5.11 -1.24 2.33
CA CYS A 96 4.90 -2.45 3.14
C CYS A 96 5.68 -3.65 2.58
N LEU A 97 5.65 -3.86 1.25
CA LEU A 97 6.42 -4.92 0.61
C LEU A 97 7.93 -4.74 0.86
N VAL A 98 8.46 -3.53 0.60
CA VAL A 98 9.90 -3.26 0.75
C VAL A 98 10.37 -3.46 2.19
N LEU A 99 9.58 -2.99 3.18
CA LEU A 99 9.92 -3.13 4.59
C LEU A 99 9.87 -4.58 5.08
N THR A 100 8.96 -5.39 4.53
CA THR A 100 8.78 -6.79 4.93
C THR A 100 9.61 -7.78 4.11
N TRP A 101 10.08 -7.40 2.92
CA TRP A 101 10.88 -8.26 2.03
C TRP A 101 12.11 -8.85 2.72
N SER A 102 12.81 -8.05 3.52
CA SER A 102 13.99 -8.49 4.26
C SER A 102 13.72 -9.58 5.30
N GLN A 103 12.47 -9.73 5.73
CA GLN A 103 12.03 -10.79 6.66
C GLN A 103 11.55 -12.05 5.93
N VAL A 104 11.14 -11.93 4.66
CA VAL A 104 10.66 -13.05 3.84
C VAL A 104 11.79 -13.71 3.03
N ALA A 105 12.81 -12.95 2.63
CA ALA A 105 13.92 -13.43 1.79
C ALA A 105 15.05 -14.15 2.57
N ARG A 106 14.81 -14.53 3.84
CA ARG A 106 15.71 -15.35 4.66
C ARG A 106 15.13 -16.75 4.79
#